data_AF-A0A8S9VXM3-F1
#
_entry.id   AF-A0A8S9VXM3-F1
#
_cell.length_a   1.000
_cell.length_b   1.000
_cell.length_c   1.000
_cell.angle_alpha   90.00
_cell.angle_beta   90.00
_cell.angle_gamma   90.00
#
_symmetry.space_group_name_H-M   'P 1'
#
loop_
_entity.id
_entity.type
_entity.pdbx_description
1 polymer ?
#
loop_
_entity_poly.entity_id
_entity_poly.type
_entity_poly.pdbx_seq_one_letter_code
_entity_poly.pdbx_strand_id
1 'polypeptide(L)'
;MTFGESFEMIVFAALAVVLIFTAIMVVASKEIVHSALYLLGAFAAVAMIYVLSNAAFIGIVQVFVYIGAIGILIIFAVMLTTREVGG
;
A
#
# COMPACT_ATOMS: atom_id res chain seq x y z
N MET A 1 15.69 22.06 -13.26
CA MET A 1 14.78 21.00 -13.73
C MET A 1 15.28 20.51 -15.06
N THR A 2 16.02 19.41 -15.04
CA THR A 2 16.32 18.66 -16.26
C THR A 2 15.09 17.83 -16.65
N PHE A 3 14.97 17.42 -17.92
CA PHE A 3 13.82 16.62 -18.38
C PHE A 3 13.60 15.33 -17.56
N GLY A 4 14.68 14.73 -17.03
CA GLY A 4 14.61 13.55 -16.16
C GLY A 4 13.95 13.84 -14.81
N GLU A 5 14.33 14.94 -14.15
CA GLU A 5 13.74 15.34 -12.85
C GLU A 5 12.24 15.63 -12.97
N SER A 6 11.81 16.23 -14.08
CA SER A 6 10.38 16.49 -14.33
C SER A 6 9.58 15.19 -14.46
N PHE A 7 10.16 14.16 -15.08
CA PHE A 7 9.53 12.85 -15.21
C PHE A 7 9.41 12.16 -13.83
N GLU A 8 10.47 12.17 -13.04
CA GLU A 8 10.45 11.63 -11.67
C GLU A 8 9.36 12.31 -10.82
N MET A 9 9.21 13.63 -10.91
CA MET A 9 8.18 14.36 -10.17
C MET A 9 6.76 13.97 -10.59
N ILE A 10 6.52 13.75 -11.89
CA ILE A 10 5.22 13.30 -12.39
C ILE A 10 4.90 11.89 -11.87
N VAL A 11 5.88 10.98 -11.91
CA VAL A 11 5.72 9.61 -11.40
C VAL A 11 5.49 9.62 -9.89
N PHE A 12 6.24 10.44 -9.15
CA PHE A 12 6.04 10.62 -7.70
C PHE A 12 4.63 11.12 -7.40
N ALA A 13 4.17 12.16 -8.09
CA ALA A 13 2.85 12.73 -7.89
C ALA A 13 1.74 11.72 -8.19
N ALA A 14 1.88 10.93 -9.26
CA ALA A 14 0.94 9.86 -9.59
C ALA A 14 0.90 8.79 -8.48
N LEU A 15 2.06 8.32 -8.01
CA LEU A 15 2.14 7.35 -6.91
C LEU A 15 1.59 7.91 -5.59
N ALA A 16 1.81 9.19 -5.30
CA ALA A 16 1.26 9.85 -4.12
C ALA A 16 -0.28 9.91 -4.16
N VAL A 17 -0.87 10.19 -5.33
CA VAL A 17 -2.33 10.14 -5.52
C VAL A 17 -2.85 8.72 -5.32
N VAL A 18 -2.17 7.71 -5.86
CA VAL A 18 -2.54 6.29 -5.66
C VAL A 18 -2.45 5.90 -4.18
N LEU A 19 -1.41 6.35 -3.47
CA LEU A 19 -1.24 6.10 -2.04
C LEU A 19 -2.38 6.72 -1.22
N ILE A 20 -2.72 7.97 -1.48
CA ILE A 20 -3.83 8.65 -0.78
C ILE A 20 -5.16 7.96 -1.09
N PHE A 21 -5.41 7.65 -2.37
CA PHE A 21 -6.63 6.97 -2.80
C PHE A 21 -6.80 5.60 -2.13
N THR A 22 -5.76 4.78 -2.13
CA THR A 22 -5.76 3.47 -1.48
C THR A 22 -5.93 3.60 0.03
N ALA A 23 -5.26 4.54 0.69
CA ALA A 23 -5.45 4.80 2.12
C ALA A 23 -6.87 5.23 2.47
N ILE A 24 -7.52 6.05 1.63
CA ILE A 24 -8.94 6.39 1.80
C ILE A 24 -9.81 5.14 1.65
N MET A 25 -9.55 4.30 0.64
CA MET A 25 -10.31 3.06 0.42
C MET A 25 -10.16 2.05 1.55
N VAL A 26 -9.02 2.02 2.25
CA VAL A 26 -8.84 1.19 3.47
C VAL A 26 -9.92 1.50 4.51
N VAL A 27 -10.16 2.78 4.79
CA VAL A 27 -11.11 3.22 5.83
C VAL A 27 -12.55 3.34 5.33
N ALA A 28 -12.74 3.57 4.02
CA ALA A 28 -14.06 3.73 3.41
C ALA A 28 -14.71 2.38 3.03
N SER A 29 -13.92 1.32 2.87
CA SER A 29 -14.43 0.00 2.54
C SER A 29 -15.22 -0.60 3.71
N LYS A 30 -16.40 -1.16 3.39
CA LYS A 30 -17.28 -1.83 4.37
C LYS A 30 -16.82 -3.24 4.70
N GLU A 31 -16.17 -3.89 3.73
CA GLU A 31 -15.67 -5.25 3.85
C GLU A 31 -14.22 -5.24 4.32
N ILE A 32 -13.93 -5.93 5.42
CA ILE A 32 -12.60 -5.94 6.05
C ILE A 32 -11.56 -6.56 5.12
N VAL A 33 -11.95 -7.58 4.33
CA VAL A 33 -11.05 -8.20 3.34
C VAL A 33 -10.64 -7.19 2.26
N HIS A 34 -11.58 -6.38 1.77
CA HIS A 34 -11.28 -5.34 0.79
C HIS A 34 -10.41 -4.24 1.41
N SER A 35 -10.68 -3.83 2.66
CA SER A 35 -9.81 -2.90 3.40
C SER A 35 -8.37 -3.41 3.50
N ALA A 36 -8.18 -4.70 3.78
CA ALA A 36 -6.86 -5.31 3.85
C ALA A 36 -6.14 -5.32 2.48
N LEU A 37 -6.86 -5.56 1.38
CA LEU A 37 -6.29 -5.47 0.03
C LEU A 37 -5.89 -4.05 -0.35
N TYR A 38 -6.72 -3.05 -0.01
CA TYR A 38 -6.35 -1.64 -0.22
C TYR A 38 -5.13 -1.23 0.61
N LEU A 39 -4.96 -1.81 1.80
CA LEU A 39 -3.80 -1.56 2.65
C LEU A 39 -2.51 -2.11 2.01
N LEU A 40 -2.57 -3.30 1.39
CA LEU A 40 -1.45 -3.81 0.59
C LEU A 40 -1.13 -2.90 -0.60
N GLY A 41 -2.16 -2.37 -1.26
CA GLY A 41 -2.01 -1.37 -2.33
C GLY A 41 -1.28 -0.11 -1.87
N ALA A 42 -1.63 0.40 -0.68
CA ALA A 42 -0.93 1.53 -0.07
C ALA A 42 0.54 1.20 0.22
N PHE A 43 0.83 0.03 0.81
CA PHE A 43 2.21 -0.39 1.04
C PHE A 43 3.03 -0.56 -0.24
N ALA A 44 2.42 -1.02 -1.33
CA ALA A 44 3.07 -1.10 -2.64
C ALA A 44 3.39 0.28 -3.20
N ALA A 45 2.46 1.25 -3.09
CA ALA A 45 2.72 2.63 -3.50
C ALA A 45 3.87 3.26 -2.70
N VAL A 46 3.92 3.04 -1.38
CA VAL A 46 5.04 3.48 -0.53
C VAL A 46 6.37 2.86 -0.96
N ALA A 47 6.41 1.57 -1.27
CA ALA A 47 7.62 0.90 -1.73
C ALA A 47 8.17 1.53 -3.03
N MET A 48 7.28 1.81 -3.99
CA MET A 48 7.65 2.48 -5.23
C MET A 48 8.15 3.92 -4.99
N ILE A 49 7.53 4.66 -4.06
CA ILE A 49 7.98 5.99 -3.65
C ILE A 49 9.38 5.94 -3.04
N TYR A 50 9.70 4.93 -2.21
CA TYR A 50 11.05 4.76 -1.67
C TYR A 50 12.09 4.48 -2.76
N VAL A 51 11.77 3.63 -3.74
CA VAL A 51 12.68 3.37 -4.87
C VAL A 51 12.94 4.65 -5.66
N LEU A 52 11.89 5.42 -5.94
CA LEU A 52 12.00 6.70 -6.65
C LEU A 52 12.79 7.75 -5.85
N SER A 53 12.72 7.69 -4.51
CA SER A 53 13.43 8.60 -3.60
C SER A 53 14.87 8.16 -3.30
N ASN A 54 15.47 7.31 -4.15
CA ASN A 54 16.80 6.73 -3.96
C ASN A 54 16.98 5.91 -2.65
N ALA A 55 15.88 5.44 -2.06
CA ALA A 55 15.86 4.63 -0.84
C ALA A 55 15.53 3.16 -1.14
N ALA A 56 16.23 2.56 -2.11
CA ALA A 56 15.92 1.23 -2.63
C ALA A 56 15.94 0.13 -1.55
N PHE A 57 16.89 0.17 -0.62
CA PHE A 57 16.94 -0.79 0.50
C PHE A 57 15.67 -0.73 1.36
N ILE A 58 15.20 0.47 1.69
CA ILE A 58 13.97 0.67 2.47
C ILE A 58 12.75 0.23 1.66
N GLY A 59 12.72 0.51 0.34
CA GLY A 59 11.67 0.01 -0.56
C GLY A 59 11.59 -1.52 -0.60
N ILE A 60 12.73 -2.20 -0.63
CA ILE A 60 12.81 -3.66 -0.58
C ILE A 60 12.30 -4.17 0.77
N VAL A 61 12.80 -3.60 1.89
CA VAL A 61 12.33 -3.94 3.24
C VAL A 61 10.82 -3.72 3.38
N GLN A 62 10.27 -2.67 2.77
CA GLN A 62 8.83 -2.39 2.76
C GLN A 62 8.03 -3.54 2.16
N VAL A 63 8.49 -4.10 1.03
CA VAL A 63 7.84 -5.25 0.39
C VAL A 63 7.95 -6.49 1.27
N PHE A 64 9.14 -6.83 1.78
CA PHE A 64 9.33 -8.04 2.58
C PHE A 64 8.57 -8.00 3.92
N VAL A 65 8.62 -6.87 4.62
CA VAL A 65 8.07 -6.75 5.97
C VAL A 65 6.59 -6.39 5.94
N TYR A 66 6.19 -5.35 5.20
CA TYR A 66 4.81 -4.87 5.26
C TYR A 66 3.87 -5.58 4.30
N ILE A 67 4.30 -5.87 3.06
CA ILE A 67 3.46 -6.64 2.11
C ILE A 67 3.55 -8.13 2.43
N GLY A 68 4.78 -8.63 2.62
CA GLY A 68 5.06 -10.03 2.93
C GLY A 68 4.59 -10.41 4.33
N ALA A 69 5.38 -10.12 5.36
CA ALA A 69 5.10 -10.63 6.71
C ALA A 69 3.79 -10.05 7.30
N ILE A 70 3.76 -8.74 7.56
CA ILE A 70 2.65 -8.09 8.27
C ILE A 70 1.36 -8.14 7.45
N GLY A 71 1.44 -7.87 6.15
CA GLY A 71 0.30 -7.83 5.24
C GLY A 71 -0.40 -9.19 5.12
N ILE A 72 0.37 -10.26 4.94
CA ILE A 72 -0.18 -11.62 4.91
C ILE A 72 -0.78 -12.00 6.27
N LEU A 73 -0.12 -11.65 7.38
CA LEU A 73 -0.67 -11.86 8.73
C LEU A 73 -2.01 -11.14 8.93
N ILE A 74 -2.13 -9.90 8.46
CA ILE A 74 -3.39 -9.14 8.50
C ILE A 74 -4.46 -9.85 7.68
N ILE A 75 -4.15 -10.27 6.45
CA ILE A 75 -5.13 -10.97 5.60
C ILE A 75 -5.61 -12.25 6.27
N PHE A 76 -4.70 -13.08 6.78
CA PHE A 76 -5.08 -14.30 7.51
C PHE A 76 -5.91 -13.98 8.74
N ALA A 77 -5.50 -13.01 9.56
CA ALA A 77 -6.25 -12.61 10.75
C ALA A 77 -7.67 -12.14 10.41
N VAL A 78 -7.82 -11.33 9.35
CA VAL A 78 -9.11 -10.84 8.87
C VAL A 78 -9.98 -12.00 8.39
N MET A 79 -9.44 -12.90 7.56
CA MET A 79 -10.18 -14.06 7.06
C MET A 79 -10.65 -14.99 8.19
N LEU A 80 -9.84 -15.17 9.24
CA LEU A 80 -10.19 -15.97 10.42
C LEU A 80 -11.14 -15.25 11.38
N THR A 81 -11.18 -13.92 11.33
CA THR A 81 -12.06 -13.09 12.18
C THR A 81 -13.42 -12.84 11.53
N THR A 82 -13.62 -13.22 10.25
CA THR A 82 -14.94 -13.25 9.61
C THR A 82 -15.82 -14.32 10.28
N ARG A 83 -16.34 -13.98 11.44
CA ARG A 83 -17.50 -14.63 12.05
C ARG A 83 -18.70 -13.81 11.64
N GLU A 84 -19.72 -14.51 11.14
CA GLU A 84 -21.08 -14.01 11.00
C GLU A 84 -21.48 -13.31 12.31
N VAL A 85 -21.45 -11.98 12.33
CA VAL A 85 -22.25 -11.23 13.30
C VAL A 85 -23.66 -11.37 12.77
N GLY A 86 -24.35 -12.38 13.32
CA GLY A 86 -25.58 -12.94 12.79
C GLY A 86 -26.65 -11.91 12.45
N GLY A 87 -27.30 -12.20 11.32
CA GLY A 87 -28.71 -12.00 11.03
C GLY A 87 -29.21 -13.28 10.41
#